data_AF-A1RVW7-F1
#
_entry.id   AF-A1RVW7-F1
#
_cell.length_a   1.000
_cell.length_b   1.000
_cell.length_c   1.000
_cell.angle_alpha   90.00
_cell.angle_beta   90.00
_cell.angle_gamma   90.00
#
_symmetry.space_group_name_H-M   'P 1'
#
loop_
_entity.id
_entity.type
_entity.pdbx_description
1 polymer ?
#
loop_
_entity_poly.entity_id
_entity_poly.type
_entity_poly.pdbx_seq_one_letter_code
_entity_poly.pdbx_strand_id
1 'polypeptide(L)'
;MLLEVGEDGVYAYRVGGDVLRGRVVAVATADDIIKASNLGYTFVAAKVFLPEAVEEAGKRGIRLVSIEEIAEPLSVLLVNLLANRRGDMLIRLFDQLIPSFMTRTYYYYEYMDYNRGDVYATSFKATVKVHERFYSEVFGDLVELLSELSMRMGKTRGVQVEFATRREANSHVVSLEFTVERPSKTQ
;
A
#
# COMPACT_ATOMS: atom_id res chain seq x y z
N MET A 1 -5.31 7.31 15.98
CA MET A 1 -4.84 7.73 14.65
C MET A 1 -5.59 6.91 13.63
N LEU A 2 -6.16 7.53 12.60
CA LEU A 2 -7.00 6.85 11.60
C LEU A 2 -6.50 7.24 10.20
N LEU A 3 -6.33 6.23 9.35
CA LEU A 3 -6.04 6.41 7.92
C LEU A 3 -7.25 5.88 7.14
N GLU A 4 -7.84 6.75 6.33
CA GLU A 4 -8.93 6.42 5.42
C GLU A 4 -8.45 6.66 4.00
N VAL A 5 -9.04 5.96 3.02
CA VAL A 5 -8.82 6.25 1.61
C VAL A 5 -10.15 6.60 0.97
N GLY A 6 -10.21 7.73 0.26
CA GLY A 6 -11.36 8.11 -0.54
C GLY A 6 -11.46 7.29 -1.83
N GLU A 7 -12.61 7.31 -2.49
CA GLU A 7 -12.82 6.67 -3.80
C GLU A 7 -11.90 7.25 -4.90
N ASP A 8 -11.43 8.48 -4.70
CA ASP A 8 -10.40 9.15 -5.50
C ASP A 8 -8.98 8.62 -5.23
N GLY A 9 -8.83 7.67 -4.29
CA GLY A 9 -7.57 7.13 -3.84
C GLY A 9 -6.80 8.08 -2.91
N VAL A 10 -7.41 9.16 -2.43
CA VAL A 10 -6.73 10.12 -1.55
C VAL A 10 -6.71 9.61 -0.13
N TYR A 11 -5.54 9.63 0.50
CA TYR A 11 -5.41 9.28 1.90
C TYR A 11 -5.84 10.45 2.77
N ALA A 12 -6.73 10.19 3.72
CA ALA A 12 -7.09 11.08 4.79
C ALA A 12 -6.48 10.55 6.09
N TYR A 13 -5.63 11.37 6.71
CA TYR A 13 -4.89 11.05 7.91
C TYR A 13 -5.34 12.00 9.04
N ARG A 14 -5.97 11.43 10.07
CA ARG A 14 -6.51 12.22 11.19
C ARG A 14 -5.55 12.24 12.38
N VAL A 15 -5.06 13.43 12.72
CA VAL A 15 -4.17 13.66 13.87
C VAL A 15 -4.67 14.89 14.64
N GLY A 16 -4.95 14.74 15.94
CA GLY A 16 -5.30 15.87 16.79
C GLY A 16 -6.62 16.59 16.48
N GLY A 17 -7.50 15.99 15.66
CA GLY A 17 -8.76 16.62 15.22
C GLY A 17 -8.70 17.19 13.80
N ASP A 18 -7.50 17.40 13.27
CA ASP A 18 -7.28 17.84 11.89
C ASP A 18 -7.29 16.66 10.92
N VAL A 19 -7.87 16.87 9.74
CA VAL A 19 -7.86 15.91 8.62
C VAL A 19 -6.81 16.37 7.62
N LEU A 20 -5.67 15.70 7.62
CA LEU A 20 -4.64 15.90 6.61
C LEU A 20 -4.96 15.05 5.38
N ARG A 21 -4.89 15.63 4.19
CA ARG A 21 -5.07 14.90 2.93
C ARG A 21 -3.72 14.70 2.27
N GLY A 22 -3.47 13.52 1.76
CA GLY A 22 -2.15 13.22 1.23
C GLY A 22 -2.07 12.00 0.36
N ARG A 23 -0.83 11.72 -0.01
CA ARG A 23 -0.43 10.63 -0.87
C ARG A 23 0.52 9.73 -0.09
N VAL A 24 0.40 8.42 -0.28
CA VAL A 24 1.35 7.45 0.26
C VAL A 24 2.04 6.78 -0.91
N VAL A 25 3.37 6.83 -0.92
CA VAL A 25 4.25 6.23 -1.92
C VAL A 25 5.36 5.47 -1.22
N ALA A 26 5.94 4.44 -1.82
CA ALA A 26 7.10 3.77 -1.25
C ALA A 26 8.32 4.69 -1.27
N VAL A 27 8.53 5.34 -2.42
CA VAL A 27 9.66 6.24 -2.70
C VAL A 27 9.10 7.52 -3.30
N ALA A 28 9.36 8.65 -2.66
CA ALA A 28 8.90 9.95 -3.09
C ALA A 28 9.95 10.65 -3.97
N THR A 29 9.52 11.09 -5.15
CA THR A 29 10.28 11.93 -6.08
C THR A 29 9.78 13.38 -6.04
N ALA A 30 10.51 14.32 -6.65
CA ALA A 30 10.03 15.70 -6.79
C ALA A 30 8.66 15.77 -7.50
N ASP A 31 8.44 14.91 -8.49
CA ASP A 31 7.18 14.79 -9.22
C ASP A 31 5.98 14.45 -8.32
N ASP A 32 6.19 13.58 -7.32
CA ASP A 32 5.15 13.22 -6.36
C ASP A 32 4.75 14.41 -5.49
N ILE A 33 5.73 15.22 -5.09
CA ILE A 33 5.51 16.45 -4.33
C ILE A 33 4.77 17.50 -5.16
N ILE A 34 5.18 17.69 -6.42
CA ILE A 34 4.53 18.64 -7.35
C ILE A 34 3.08 18.23 -7.57
N LYS A 35 2.82 16.95 -7.84
CA LYS A 35 1.46 16.42 -8.02
C LYS A 35 0.62 16.60 -6.76
N ALA A 36 1.18 16.28 -5.59
CA ALA A 36 0.49 16.43 -4.31
C ALA A 36 0.09 17.91 -4.07
N SER A 37 1.03 18.83 -4.28
CA SER A 37 0.80 20.27 -4.16
C SER A 37 -0.27 20.78 -5.13
N ASN A 38 -0.23 20.37 -6.40
CA ASN A 38 -1.22 20.76 -7.40
C ASN A 38 -2.64 20.24 -7.09
N LEU A 39 -2.73 19.13 -6.35
CA LEU A 39 -4.00 18.53 -5.91
C LEU A 39 -4.46 19.05 -4.54
N GLY A 40 -3.75 20.03 -3.96
CA GLY A 40 -4.07 20.62 -2.66
C GLY A 40 -3.82 19.67 -1.48
N TYR A 41 -2.95 18.68 -1.64
CA TYR A 41 -2.59 17.77 -0.55
C TYR A 41 -1.65 18.46 0.43
N THR A 42 -1.78 18.10 1.70
CA THR A 42 -1.02 18.68 2.80
C THR A 42 0.18 17.81 3.19
N PHE A 43 0.20 16.54 2.78
CA PHE A 43 1.32 15.64 3.07
C PHE A 43 1.64 14.64 1.96
N VAL A 44 2.88 14.18 1.94
CA VAL A 44 3.33 12.99 1.22
C VAL A 44 4.02 12.07 2.22
N ALA A 45 3.52 10.85 2.35
CA ALA A 45 4.13 9.82 3.17
C ALA A 45 4.97 8.88 2.31
N ALA A 46 6.19 8.62 2.74
CA ALA A 46 7.09 7.70 2.05
C ALA A 46 8.08 7.02 2.99
N LYS A 47 8.63 5.89 2.56
CA LYS A 47 9.78 5.27 3.23
C LYS A 47 11.04 6.05 2.93
N VAL A 48 11.21 6.41 1.65
CA VAL A 48 12.37 7.17 1.16
C VAL A 48 11.88 8.44 0.48
N PHE A 49 12.53 9.55 0.80
CA PHE A 49 12.42 10.80 0.07
C PHE A 49 13.73 11.02 -0.68
N LEU A 50 13.67 11.05 -2.01
CA LEU A 50 14.84 11.43 -2.79
C LEU A 50 15.20 12.91 -2.49
N PRO A 51 16.47 13.33 -2.60
CA PRO A 51 16.90 14.69 -2.25
C PRO A 51 16.05 15.77 -2.94
N GLU A 52 15.72 15.59 -4.21
CA GLU A 52 14.88 16.50 -4.98
C GLU A 52 13.44 16.59 -4.44
N ALA A 53 12.92 15.51 -3.84
CA ALA A 53 11.61 15.53 -3.19
C ALA A 53 11.64 16.37 -1.91
N VAL A 54 12.72 16.26 -1.13
CA VAL A 54 12.89 17.05 0.11
C VAL A 54 12.97 18.55 -0.20
N GLU A 55 13.77 18.92 -1.21
CA GLU A 55 13.88 20.30 -1.66
C GLU A 55 12.54 20.86 -2.14
N GLU A 56 11.82 20.10 -2.96
CA GLU A 56 10.55 20.53 -3.53
C GLU A 56 9.45 20.65 -2.47
N ALA A 57 9.48 19.78 -1.45
CA ALA A 57 8.53 19.82 -0.35
C ALA A 57 8.71 21.09 0.50
N GLY A 58 9.95 21.50 0.75
CA GLY A 58 10.26 22.76 1.43
C GLY A 58 9.73 23.99 0.68
N LYS A 59 9.86 24.01 -0.66
CA LYS A 59 9.34 25.12 -1.49
C LYS A 59 7.82 25.20 -1.48
N ARG A 60 7.14 24.05 -1.43
CA ARG A 60 5.68 23.93 -1.59
C ARG A 60 4.91 23.83 -0.28
N GLY A 61 5.61 23.75 0.86
CA GLY A 61 5.00 23.57 2.17
C GLY A 61 4.32 22.21 2.34
N ILE A 62 4.79 21.18 1.63
CA ILE A 62 4.25 19.82 1.75
C ILE A 62 4.91 19.14 2.96
N ARG A 63 4.10 18.61 3.87
CA ARG A 63 4.62 17.84 5.00
C ARG A 63 5.12 16.48 4.51
N LEU A 64 6.38 16.16 4.81
CA LEU A 64 6.92 14.83 4.63
C LEU A 64 6.59 13.99 5.87
N VAL A 65 6.02 12.82 5.67
CA VAL A 65 5.63 11.89 6.75
C VAL A 65 6.36 10.57 6.54
N SER A 66 7.01 10.03 7.56
CA SER A 66 7.58 8.69 7.43
C SER A 66 6.45 7.68 7.27
N ILE A 67 6.58 6.76 6.30
CA ILE A 67 5.58 5.70 6.13
C ILE A 67 5.46 4.82 7.39
N GLU A 68 6.51 4.76 8.22
CA GLU A 68 6.51 4.04 9.48
C GLU A 68 5.48 4.61 10.48
N GLU A 69 5.25 5.92 10.43
CA GLU A 69 4.24 6.60 11.26
C GLU A 69 2.81 6.18 10.88
N ILE A 70 2.63 5.67 9.65
CA ILE A 70 1.33 5.25 9.11
C ILE A 70 1.27 3.75 8.75
N ALA A 71 2.32 2.97 9.03
CA ALA A 71 2.38 1.56 8.65
C ALA A 71 1.30 0.72 9.34
N GLU A 72 1.03 0.98 10.62
CA GLU A 72 -0.05 0.33 11.37
C GLU A 72 -1.44 0.68 10.83
N PRO A 73 -1.85 1.96 10.71
CA PRO A 73 -3.16 2.24 10.15
C PRO A 73 -3.29 1.84 8.67
N LEU A 74 -2.19 1.81 7.90
CA LEU A 74 -2.19 1.32 6.52
C LEU A 74 -2.42 -0.20 6.44
N SER A 75 -1.78 -1.00 7.31
CA SER A 75 -2.01 -2.45 7.33
C SER A 75 -3.46 -2.79 7.68
N VAL A 76 -4.04 -2.09 8.65
CA VAL A 76 -5.45 -2.21 9.04
C VAL A 76 -6.37 -1.83 7.88
N LEU A 77 -6.06 -0.74 7.17
CA LEU A 77 -6.83 -0.30 6.00
C LEU A 77 -6.83 -1.37 4.89
N LEU A 78 -5.68 -1.97 4.58
CA LEU A 78 -5.57 -3.02 3.56
C LEU A 78 -6.43 -4.25 3.91
N VAL A 79 -6.34 -4.74 5.15
CA VAL A 79 -7.15 -5.86 5.63
C VAL A 79 -8.64 -5.52 5.58
N ASN A 80 -9.02 -4.32 6.02
CA ASN A 80 -10.41 -3.88 6.02
C ASN A 80 -10.99 -3.79 4.60
N LEU A 81 -10.23 -3.28 3.64
CA LEU A 81 -10.68 -3.22 2.24
C LEU A 81 -10.89 -4.62 1.67
N LEU A 82 -9.99 -5.56 1.94
CA LEU A 82 -10.15 -6.94 1.50
C LEU A 82 -11.35 -7.61 2.16
N ALA A 83 -11.51 -7.45 3.48
CA ALA A 83 -12.66 -7.98 4.22
C ALA A 83 -14.00 -7.45 3.67
N ASN A 84 -14.02 -6.23 3.16
CA ASN A 84 -15.18 -5.58 2.52
C ASN A 84 -15.26 -5.80 1.01
N ARG A 85 -14.45 -6.71 0.44
CA ARG A 85 -14.45 -7.07 -0.99
C ARG A 85 -14.14 -5.89 -1.92
N ARG A 86 -13.35 -4.92 -1.44
CA ARG A 86 -12.94 -3.73 -2.20
C ARG A 86 -11.60 -3.94 -2.92
N GLY A 87 -11.55 -4.97 -3.79
CA GLY A 87 -10.37 -5.28 -4.60
C GLY A 87 -9.96 -4.12 -5.52
N ASP A 88 -10.93 -3.34 -5.99
CA ASP A 88 -10.74 -2.12 -6.78
C ASP A 88 -9.92 -1.06 -6.02
N MET A 89 -10.21 -0.86 -4.72
CA MET A 89 -9.49 0.09 -3.88
C MET A 89 -8.09 -0.41 -3.54
N LEU A 90 -7.92 -1.72 -3.34
CA LEU A 90 -6.59 -2.31 -3.14
C LEU A 90 -5.69 -2.06 -4.34
N ILE A 91 -6.19 -2.29 -5.56
CA ILE A 91 -5.43 -1.97 -6.79
C ILE A 91 -5.02 -0.51 -6.81
N ARG A 92 -5.95 0.42 -6.56
CA ARG A 92 -5.66 1.87 -6.52
C ARG A 92 -4.61 2.24 -5.47
N LEU A 93 -4.70 1.67 -4.27
CA LEU A 93 -3.74 1.90 -3.18
C LEU A 93 -2.34 1.44 -3.60
N PHE A 94 -2.22 0.22 -4.12
CA PHE A 94 -0.95 -0.31 -4.58
C PHE A 94 -0.40 0.44 -5.79
N ASP A 95 -1.27 0.93 -6.68
CA ASP A 95 -0.86 1.73 -7.83
C ASP A 95 -0.25 3.07 -7.44
N GLN A 96 -0.70 3.65 -6.33
CA GLN A 96 -0.10 4.85 -5.73
C GLN A 96 1.15 4.51 -4.94
N LEU A 97 1.12 3.42 -4.16
CA LEU A 97 2.23 3.01 -3.30
C LEU A 97 3.47 2.67 -4.12
N ILE A 98 3.29 1.96 -5.23
CA ILE A 98 4.38 1.47 -6.07
C ILE A 98 4.70 2.52 -7.15
N PRO A 99 5.97 2.84 -7.43
CA PRO A 99 6.34 3.76 -8.51
C PRO A 99 5.87 3.33 -9.91
N SER A 100 5.46 4.27 -10.76
CA SER A 100 4.87 4.02 -12.10
C SER A 100 5.79 3.36 -13.10
N PHE A 101 7.10 3.43 -12.90
CA PHE A 101 8.09 2.79 -13.75
C PHE A 101 8.29 1.29 -13.44
N MET A 102 7.67 0.77 -12.38
CA MET A 102 7.72 -0.67 -12.03
C MET A 102 6.54 -1.42 -12.63
N THR A 103 6.78 -2.65 -13.08
CA THR A 103 5.70 -3.53 -13.57
C THR A 103 4.96 -4.13 -12.38
N ARG A 104 3.63 -4.12 -12.44
CA ARG A 104 2.74 -4.57 -11.36
C ARG A 104 1.73 -5.56 -11.90
N THR A 105 1.34 -6.51 -11.07
CA THR A 105 0.29 -7.46 -11.39
C THR A 105 -0.51 -7.72 -10.13
N TYR A 106 -1.84 -7.60 -10.25
CA TYR A 106 -2.76 -7.78 -9.14
C TYR A 106 -3.69 -8.94 -9.42
N TYR A 107 -3.93 -9.76 -8.41
CA TYR A 107 -4.93 -10.80 -8.44
C TYR A 107 -5.86 -10.66 -7.25
N TYR A 108 -7.15 -10.87 -7.50
CA TYR A 108 -8.20 -10.87 -6.49
C TYR A 108 -8.99 -12.17 -6.62
N TYR A 109 -9.16 -12.87 -5.49
CA TYR A 109 -9.85 -14.15 -5.44
C TYR A 109 -10.93 -14.11 -4.36
N GLU A 110 -12.11 -14.65 -4.69
CA GLU A 110 -13.17 -14.93 -3.72
C GLU A 110 -13.36 -16.44 -3.62
N TYR A 111 -13.27 -16.96 -2.41
CA TYR A 111 -13.49 -18.38 -2.13
C TYR A 111 -14.91 -18.56 -1.62
N MET A 112 -15.72 -19.29 -2.38
CA MET A 112 -17.14 -19.50 -2.10
C MET A 112 -17.39 -20.91 -1.59
N ASP A 113 -18.25 -21.03 -0.58
CA ASP A 113 -18.87 -22.31 -0.23
C ASP A 113 -20.13 -22.48 -1.10
N TYR A 114 -20.03 -23.35 -2.11
CA TYR A 114 -21.14 -23.61 -3.04
C TYR A 114 -22.41 -24.13 -2.35
N ASN A 115 -22.29 -24.76 -1.17
CA ASN A 115 -23.46 -25.27 -0.45
C ASN A 115 -24.20 -24.14 0.29
N ARG A 116 -23.49 -23.10 0.70
CA ARG A 116 -24.05 -21.96 1.47
C ARG A 116 -24.28 -20.72 0.62
N GLY A 117 -23.69 -20.65 -0.58
CA GLY A 117 -23.74 -19.47 -1.45
C GLY A 117 -22.93 -18.28 -0.91
N ASP A 118 -22.14 -18.49 0.15
CA ASP A 118 -21.43 -17.44 0.87
C ASP A 118 -19.93 -17.47 0.54
N VAL A 119 -19.34 -16.28 0.41
CA VAL A 119 -17.88 -16.11 0.33
C VAL A 119 -17.30 -16.30 1.74
N TYR A 120 -16.50 -17.35 1.94
CA TYR A 120 -15.88 -17.66 3.23
C TYR A 120 -14.48 -17.06 3.37
N ALA A 121 -13.81 -16.73 2.27
CA ALA A 121 -12.52 -16.04 2.29
C ALA A 121 -12.32 -15.18 1.04
N THR A 122 -11.46 -14.18 1.15
CA THR A 122 -11.02 -13.33 0.05
C THR A 122 -9.51 -13.18 0.08
N SER A 123 -8.83 -13.34 -1.06
CA SER A 123 -7.38 -13.14 -1.20
C SER A 123 -7.07 -12.00 -2.16
N PHE A 124 -6.04 -11.24 -1.84
CA PHE A 124 -5.44 -10.26 -2.73
C PHE A 124 -3.94 -10.50 -2.84
N LYS A 125 -3.42 -10.51 -4.07
CA LYS A 125 -2.01 -10.66 -4.38
C LYS A 125 -1.51 -9.48 -5.20
N ALA A 126 -0.48 -8.80 -4.71
CA ALA A 126 0.29 -7.82 -5.46
C ALA A 126 1.67 -8.38 -5.78
N THR A 127 2.01 -8.42 -7.06
CA THR A 127 3.35 -8.78 -7.55
C THR A 127 3.97 -7.57 -8.22
N VAL A 128 5.18 -7.20 -7.81
CA VAL A 128 5.95 -6.09 -8.37
C VAL A 128 7.25 -6.61 -8.94
N LYS A 129 7.56 -6.21 -10.17
CA LYS A 129 8.80 -6.54 -10.86
C LYS A 129 9.65 -5.28 -11.03
N VAL A 130 10.83 -5.32 -10.44
CA VAL A 130 11.82 -4.24 -10.42
C VAL A 130 12.97 -4.62 -11.34
N HIS A 131 13.19 -3.83 -12.39
CA HIS A 131 14.31 -4.04 -13.31
C HIS A 131 15.65 -3.78 -12.59
N GLU A 132 16.70 -4.54 -12.88
CA GLU A 132 18.01 -4.42 -12.20
C GLU A 132 18.57 -2.99 -12.21
N ARG A 133 18.32 -2.24 -13.28
CA ARG A 133 18.71 -0.82 -13.40
C ARG A 133 18.22 0.09 -12.27
N PHE A 134 17.13 -0.27 -11.58
CA PHE A 134 16.55 0.49 -10.47
C PHE A 134 16.79 -0.18 -9.12
N TYR A 135 17.51 -1.30 -9.09
CA TYR A 135 17.62 -2.14 -7.89
C TYR A 135 18.21 -1.39 -6.70
N SER A 136 19.32 -0.69 -6.92
CA SER A 136 20.06 0.05 -5.87
C SER A 136 19.27 1.21 -5.27
N GLU A 137 18.28 1.73 -5.98
CA GLU A 137 17.55 2.95 -5.59
C GLU A 137 16.26 2.64 -4.84
N VAL A 138 15.59 1.52 -5.14
CA VAL A 138 14.20 1.32 -4.72
C VAL A 138 13.83 -0.11 -4.31
N PHE A 139 14.65 -1.13 -4.61
CA PHE A 139 14.25 -2.51 -4.33
C PHE A 139 14.28 -2.84 -2.84
N GLY A 140 15.36 -2.46 -2.14
CA GLY A 140 15.51 -2.72 -0.70
C GLY A 140 14.37 -2.11 0.12
N ASP A 141 14.05 -0.84 -0.15
CA ASP A 141 12.99 -0.12 0.56
C ASP A 141 11.60 -0.66 0.27
N LEU A 142 11.34 -1.07 -0.98
CA LEU A 142 10.08 -1.71 -1.33
C LEU A 142 9.92 -3.05 -0.61
N VAL A 143 10.99 -3.86 -0.56
CA VAL A 143 10.99 -5.14 0.17
C VAL A 143 10.75 -4.90 1.66
N GLU A 144 11.45 -3.93 2.25
CA GLU A 144 11.29 -3.60 3.67
C GLU A 144 9.86 -3.15 3.96
N LEU A 145 9.31 -2.22 3.17
CA LEU A 145 7.94 -1.72 3.32
C LEU A 145 6.91 -2.85 3.21
N LEU A 146 6.98 -3.67 2.16
CA LEU A 146 6.03 -4.74 1.95
C LEU A 146 6.18 -5.85 3.01
N SER A 147 7.40 -6.10 3.51
CA SER A 147 7.64 -7.01 4.63
C SER A 147 7.08 -6.47 5.95
N GLU A 148 7.17 -5.16 6.18
CA GLU A 148 6.63 -4.55 7.39
C GLU A 148 5.10 -4.56 7.37
N LEU A 149 4.50 -4.25 6.22
CA LEU A 149 3.06 -4.38 6.02
C LEU A 149 2.62 -5.84 6.18
N SER A 150 3.37 -6.80 5.63
CA SER A 150 3.04 -8.22 5.76
C SER A 150 3.06 -8.68 7.22
N MET A 151 4.10 -8.31 7.97
CA MET A 151 4.23 -8.60 9.40
C MET A 151 3.10 -8.00 10.22
N ARG A 152 2.69 -6.75 9.94
CA ARG A 152 1.59 -6.09 10.66
C ARG A 152 0.24 -6.72 10.33
N MET A 153 -0.04 -6.96 9.04
CA MET A 153 -1.28 -7.63 8.64
C MET A 153 -1.39 -9.03 9.26
N GLY A 154 -0.28 -9.79 9.32
CA GLY A 154 -0.24 -11.13 9.92
C GLY A 154 -0.53 -11.17 11.43
N LYS A 155 -0.50 -10.02 12.13
CA LYS A 155 -0.96 -9.92 13.53
C LYS A 155 -2.48 -9.83 13.64
N THR A 156 -3.17 -9.54 12.55
CA THR A 156 -4.64 -9.44 12.53
C THR A 156 -5.24 -10.84 12.51
N ARG A 157 -6.12 -11.13 13.46
CA ARG A 157 -6.76 -12.45 13.56
C ARG A 157 -7.58 -12.77 12.30
N GLY A 158 -7.43 -13.99 11.79
CA GLY A 158 -8.13 -14.44 10.58
C GLY A 158 -7.50 -13.94 9.28
N VAL A 159 -6.29 -13.37 9.35
CA VAL A 159 -5.52 -12.96 8.18
C VAL A 159 -4.32 -13.88 8.00
N GLN A 160 -4.22 -14.48 6.82
CA GLN A 160 -3.03 -15.22 6.38
C GLN A 160 -2.25 -14.33 5.42
N VAL A 161 -0.93 -14.29 5.54
CA VAL A 161 -0.09 -13.44 4.71
C VAL A 161 1.11 -14.23 4.21
N GLU A 162 1.37 -14.14 2.90
CA GLU A 162 2.57 -14.67 2.27
C GLU A 162 3.37 -13.52 1.67
N PHE A 163 4.66 -13.50 1.96
CA PHE A 163 5.61 -12.56 1.39
C PHE A 163 6.77 -13.32 0.77
N ALA A 164 7.09 -13.02 -0.48
CA ALA A 164 8.17 -13.69 -1.20
C ALA A 164 8.95 -12.72 -2.08
N THR A 165 10.25 -12.97 -2.19
CA THR A 165 11.14 -12.31 -3.15
C THR A 165 11.81 -13.38 -4.00
N ARG A 166 12.02 -13.08 -5.29
CA ARG A 166 12.80 -13.94 -6.19
C ARG A 166 13.58 -13.11 -7.19
N ARG A 167 14.73 -13.63 -7.60
CA ARG A 167 15.54 -13.07 -8.68
C ARG A 167 15.18 -13.74 -10.00
N GLU A 168 15.03 -12.92 -11.03
CA GLU A 168 14.93 -13.33 -12.43
C GLU A 168 16.12 -12.72 -13.20
N ALA A 169 16.33 -13.14 -14.46
CA ALA A 169 17.55 -12.83 -15.22
C ALA A 169 18.00 -11.36 -15.17
N ASN A 170 17.07 -10.41 -15.35
CA ASN A 170 17.36 -8.96 -15.38
C ASN A 170 16.46 -8.15 -14.42
N SER A 171 15.90 -8.82 -13.41
CA SER A 171 14.88 -8.21 -12.55
C SER A 171 14.71 -8.94 -11.24
N HIS A 172 14.20 -8.25 -10.25
CA HIS A 172 13.76 -8.83 -8.99
C HIS A 172 12.24 -8.73 -8.89
N VAL A 173 11.61 -9.79 -8.40
CA VAL A 173 10.17 -9.86 -8.19
C VAL A 173 9.91 -9.95 -6.70
N VAL A 174 9.02 -9.09 -6.21
CA VAL A 174 8.47 -9.13 -4.86
C VAL A 174 6.97 -9.39 -4.96
N SER A 175 6.46 -10.28 -4.13
CA SER A 175 5.04 -10.57 -4.05
C SER A 175 4.56 -10.53 -2.61
N LEU A 176 3.44 -9.85 -2.40
CA LEU A 176 2.68 -9.82 -1.17
C LEU A 176 1.29 -10.38 -1.46
N GLU A 177 0.93 -11.45 -0.76
CA GLU A 177 -0.41 -12.02 -0.80
C GLU A 177 -0.99 -12.02 0.61
N PHE A 178 -2.25 -11.66 0.74
CA PHE A 178 -2.95 -11.76 2.01
C PHE A 178 -4.39 -12.20 1.79
N THR A 179 -4.84 -13.08 2.68
CA THR A 179 -6.16 -13.71 2.67
C THR A 179 -6.85 -13.39 3.97
N VAL A 180 -8.10 -12.92 3.89
CA VAL A 180 -8.96 -12.70 5.05
C VAL A 180 -10.05 -13.76 5.06
N GLU A 181 -10.06 -14.57 6.12
CA GLU A 181 -11.16 -15.49 6.40
C GLU A 181 -12.34 -14.72 7.00
N ARG A 182 -13.54 -14.99 6.50
CA ARG A 182 -14.76 -14.47 7.10
C ARG A 182 -15.19 -15.42 8.20
N PRO A 183 -15.46 -14.91 9.43
CA PRO A 183 -16.08 -15.73 10.44
C PRO A 183 -17.42 -16.23 9.89
N SER A 184 -17.59 -17.55 9.89
CA SER A 184 -18.86 -18.17 9.54
C SER A 184 -19.91 -17.55 10.45
N LYS A 185 -20.97 -16.94 9.90
CA LYS A 185 -22.13 -16.60 10.72
C LYS A 185 -22.62 -17.91 11.33
N THR A 186 -22.40 -18.08 12.63
CA THR A 186 -23.02 -19.15 13.39
C THR A 186 -24.51 -18.81 13.35
N GLN A 187 -25.29 -19.62 12.64
CA GLN A 187 -26.76 -19.55 12.66
C GLN A 187 -27.26 -19.97 14.04
#